data_AF-A0A2W2A6S1-F1
#
_entry.id   AF-A0A2W2A6S1-F1
#
_cell.length_a   1.000
_cell.length_b   1.000
_cell.length_c   1.000
_cell.angle_alpha   90.00
_cell.angle_beta   90.00
_cell.angle_gamma   90.00
#
_symmetry.space_group_name_H-M   'P 1'
#
loop_
_entity.id
_entity.type
_entity.pdbx_description
1 polymer ?
#
loop_
_entity_poly.entity_id
_entity_poly.type
_entity_poly.pdbx_seq_one_letter_code
_entity_poly.pdbx_strand_id
1 'polypeptide(L)'
;MKYLLVVLVLAVGVCQGQEKKVNNTDSMEYLDLSKYENWPRDKNLLFTKRDQNYVKDSVKVRIVFGNDFTQIEIQRVNSPYRIIKSFYTSTRRLHTRCEDFYSQSFVGLFEEYDIHGKLVKQIDKDKPYPFSIDDLRKKIREEYDVDIISDFRDDDPTKIIISRWEGYTEDTYFYKKGVPMYQMQFLTKDQHIVNLEIDARNGAIVSKSVDDEWIFPPNAWRKDTTSEEIILPLSNDKNDQGTILSSAASASEPSNLLLAIVVVVFVIVVTTIIYLSVKKDLALQ
;
A
#
# COMPACT_ATOMS: atom_id res chain seq x y z
N MET A 1 -47.61 47.18 -18.67
CA MET A 1 -47.77 46.62 -17.31
C MET A 1 -48.30 45.21 -17.47
N LYS A 2 -47.76 44.13 -16.95
CA LYS A 2 -46.69 43.85 -15.98
C LYS A 2 -46.20 42.44 -16.33
N TYR A 3 -44.91 42.21 -16.12
CA TYR A 3 -44.21 40.94 -16.25
C TYR A 3 -44.97 39.76 -15.63
N LEU A 4 -45.00 38.60 -16.29
CA LEU A 4 -45.06 37.33 -15.58
C LEU A 4 -43.87 36.47 -15.99
N LEU A 5 -42.96 36.41 -15.03
CA LEU A 5 -41.71 35.68 -14.93
C LEU A 5 -41.94 34.18 -15.18
N VAL A 6 -41.40 33.63 -16.27
CA VAL A 6 -41.25 32.17 -16.42
C VAL A 6 -40.04 31.77 -15.59
N VAL A 7 -40.31 31.24 -14.40
CA VAL A 7 -39.32 30.69 -13.48
C VAL A 7 -38.70 29.44 -14.11
N LEU A 8 -37.41 29.54 -14.43
CA LEU A 8 -36.54 28.45 -14.83
C LEU A 8 -36.36 27.51 -13.63
N VAL A 9 -37.06 26.36 -13.63
CA VAL A 9 -36.85 25.30 -12.64
C VAL A 9 -35.52 24.61 -12.96
N LEU A 10 -34.46 25.02 -12.27
CA LEU A 10 -33.19 24.30 -12.20
C LEU A 10 -33.44 22.95 -11.51
N ALA A 11 -33.56 21.90 -12.32
CA ALA A 11 -33.44 20.52 -11.87
C ALA A 11 -31.97 20.26 -11.48
N VAL A 12 -31.60 20.69 -10.27
CA VAL A 12 -30.47 20.08 -9.55
C VAL A 12 -30.92 18.66 -9.20
N GLY A 13 -30.59 17.74 -10.11
CA GLY A 13 -30.49 16.32 -9.78
C GLY A 13 -29.46 16.18 -8.69
N VAL A 14 -29.93 16.18 -7.44
CA VAL A 14 -29.18 15.74 -6.28
C VAL A 14 -28.59 14.39 -6.66
N CYS A 15 -27.27 14.33 -6.72
CA CYS A 15 -26.52 13.09 -6.75
C CYS A 15 -26.94 12.33 -5.49
N GLN A 16 -27.88 11.39 -5.63
CA GLN A 16 -28.18 10.42 -4.60
C GLN A 16 -26.96 9.52 -4.49
N GLY A 17 -26.05 9.85 -3.58
CA GLY A 17 -25.16 8.86 -3.02
C GLY A 17 -26.03 7.71 -2.55
N GLN A 18 -25.81 6.52 -3.11
CA GLN A 18 -26.57 5.33 -2.76
C GLN A 18 -26.30 4.97 -1.30
N GLU A 19 -27.08 5.51 -0.37
CA GLU A 19 -27.22 4.93 0.96
C GLU A 19 -28.05 3.66 0.80
N LYS A 20 -27.37 2.52 0.65
CA LYS A 20 -28.04 1.23 0.86
C LYS A 20 -28.57 1.25 2.30
N LYS A 21 -29.89 1.21 2.46
CA LYS A 21 -30.52 0.84 3.73
C LYS A 21 -30.08 -0.57 4.08
N VAL A 22 -29.17 -0.67 5.04
CA VAL A 22 -28.73 -1.93 5.63
C VAL A 22 -29.90 -2.47 6.42
N ASN A 23 -30.46 -3.60 5.99
CA ASN A 23 -31.50 -4.31 6.74
C ASN A 23 -30.86 -4.86 8.02
N ASN A 24 -31.37 -4.40 9.15
CA ASN A 24 -30.82 -4.66 10.47
C ASN A 24 -31.23 -6.07 10.94
N THR A 25 -30.52 -7.09 10.46
CA THR A 25 -30.56 -8.47 11.00
C THR A 25 -29.15 -9.04 11.20
N ASP A 26 -28.14 -8.18 11.35
CA ASP A 26 -26.78 -8.64 11.65
C ASP A 26 -26.62 -8.75 13.17
N SER A 27 -26.46 -9.97 13.66
CA SER A 27 -26.04 -10.21 15.04
C SER A 27 -24.66 -9.59 15.24
N MET A 28 -24.56 -8.59 16.11
CA MET A 28 -23.28 -7.94 16.41
C MET A 28 -22.25 -8.97 16.92
N GLU A 29 -21.07 -8.99 16.31
CA GLU A 29 -19.92 -9.77 16.77
C GLU A 29 -19.29 -9.16 18.03
N TYR A 30 -18.93 -10.02 18.98
CA TYR A 30 -18.23 -9.66 20.21
C TYR A 30 -16.88 -10.36 20.28
N LEU A 31 -15.89 -9.68 20.86
CA LEU A 31 -14.59 -10.24 21.17
C LEU A 31 -14.77 -11.46 22.06
N ASP A 32 -14.26 -12.60 21.63
CA ASP A 32 -14.24 -13.85 22.40
C ASP A 32 -12.84 -14.47 22.36
N LEU A 33 -12.09 -14.25 23.44
CA LEU A 33 -10.72 -14.74 23.60
C LEU A 33 -10.66 -16.21 24.06
N SER A 34 -11.76 -16.77 24.57
CA SER A 34 -11.79 -18.17 25.04
C SER A 34 -11.46 -19.15 23.91
N LYS A 35 -11.73 -18.76 22.66
CA LYS A 35 -11.38 -19.48 21.43
C LYS A 35 -9.88 -19.81 21.32
N TYR A 36 -9.02 -19.01 21.93
CA TYR A 36 -7.56 -19.10 21.79
C TYR A 36 -6.83 -19.51 23.07
N GLU A 37 -7.54 -19.69 24.20
CA GLU A 37 -6.93 -19.92 25.52
C GLU A 37 -6.01 -21.16 25.55
N ASN A 38 -6.38 -22.20 24.79
CA ASN A 38 -5.62 -23.45 24.70
C ASN A 38 -4.77 -23.57 23.43
N TRP A 39 -4.60 -22.49 22.66
CA TRP A 39 -3.79 -22.53 21.45
C TRP A 39 -2.30 -22.52 21.79
N PRO A 40 -1.47 -23.30 21.06
CA PRO A 40 -0.03 -23.17 21.17
C PRO A 40 0.41 -21.75 20.80
N ARG A 41 1.41 -21.23 21.52
CA ARG A 41 2.06 -19.97 21.13
C ARG A 41 2.94 -20.19 19.91
N ASP A 42 3.03 -19.17 19.06
CA ASP A 42 4.08 -19.13 18.04
C ASP A 42 5.44 -18.93 18.74
N LYS A 43 6.34 -19.89 18.60
CA LYS A 43 7.68 -19.83 19.22
C LYS A 43 8.64 -18.92 18.47
N ASN A 44 8.33 -18.60 17.21
CA ASN A 44 9.18 -17.81 16.34
C ASN A 44 8.92 -16.30 16.44
N LEU A 45 7.85 -15.90 17.15
CA LEU A 45 7.45 -14.51 17.29
C LEU A 45 7.56 -14.03 18.73
N LEU A 46 7.78 -12.72 18.88
CA LEU A 46 7.81 -12.08 20.18
C LEU A 46 6.46 -12.23 20.88
N PHE A 47 6.51 -12.61 22.16
CA PHE A 47 5.35 -12.67 23.03
C PHE A 47 5.46 -11.59 24.09
N THR A 48 4.47 -10.71 24.14
CA THR A 48 4.31 -9.74 25.24
C THR A 48 2.90 -9.82 25.79
N LYS A 49 2.67 -9.21 26.96
CA LYS A 49 1.30 -9.10 27.50
C LYS A 49 0.36 -8.35 26.55
N ARG A 50 0.88 -7.47 25.70
CA ARG A 50 0.10 -6.65 24.75
C ARG A 50 0.06 -7.21 23.33
N ASP A 51 0.87 -8.21 23.01
CA ASP A 51 0.99 -8.76 21.67
C ASP A 51 1.25 -10.26 21.78
N GLN A 52 0.21 -11.04 21.45
CA GLN A 52 0.18 -12.47 21.65
C GLN A 52 -0.01 -13.17 20.30
N ASN A 53 0.88 -14.11 19.99
CA ASN A 53 0.88 -14.85 18.74
C ASN A 53 0.62 -16.33 19.01
N TYR A 54 -0.37 -16.88 18.33
CA TYR A 54 -0.84 -18.25 18.46
C TYR A 54 -0.84 -18.94 17.10
N VAL A 55 -0.50 -20.23 17.10
CA VAL A 55 -0.59 -21.07 15.89
C VAL A 55 -1.21 -22.38 16.25
N LYS A 56 -2.26 -22.76 15.51
CA LYS A 56 -2.86 -24.08 15.59
C LYS A 56 -3.21 -24.55 14.19
N ASP A 57 -2.85 -25.79 13.89
CA ASP A 57 -3.00 -26.39 12.58
C ASP A 57 -2.33 -25.50 11.50
N SER A 58 -3.09 -25.00 10.53
CA SER A 58 -2.62 -24.07 9.49
C SER A 58 -3.16 -22.64 9.68
N VAL A 59 -3.47 -22.24 10.91
CA VAL A 59 -3.99 -20.90 11.21
C VAL A 59 -3.11 -20.20 12.24
N LYS A 60 -2.75 -18.96 11.93
CA LYS A 60 -2.05 -18.02 12.80
C LYS A 60 -3.05 -16.98 13.31
N VAL A 61 -2.94 -16.66 14.59
CA VAL A 61 -3.73 -15.61 15.23
C VAL A 61 -2.81 -14.70 16.01
N ARG A 62 -2.85 -13.40 15.73
CA ARG A 62 -2.19 -12.37 16.52
C ARG A 62 -3.24 -11.53 17.23
N ILE A 63 -3.05 -11.32 18.53
CA ILE A 63 -3.94 -10.52 19.38
C ILE A 63 -3.13 -9.37 19.96
N VAL A 64 -3.51 -8.15 19.63
CA VAL A 64 -2.87 -6.92 20.11
C VAL A 64 -3.83 -6.18 21.04
N PHE A 65 -3.43 -6.00 22.29
CA PHE A 65 -4.21 -5.30 23.31
C PHE A 65 -3.78 -3.83 23.36
N GLY A 66 -4.63 -2.96 22.81
CA GLY A 66 -4.55 -1.52 22.96
C GLY A 66 -5.45 -1.00 24.09
N ASN A 67 -5.34 0.30 24.37
CA ASN A 67 -6.13 0.95 25.41
C ASN A 67 -7.62 0.99 25.03
N ASP A 68 -7.92 1.49 23.84
CA ASP A 68 -9.30 1.68 23.37
C ASP A 68 -9.82 0.50 22.55
N PHE A 69 -8.89 -0.23 21.92
CA PHE A 69 -9.20 -1.34 21.02
C PHE A 69 -8.34 -2.56 21.27
N THR A 70 -8.93 -3.74 21.12
CA THR A 70 -8.22 -5.01 20.96
C THR A 70 -8.31 -5.44 19.51
N GLN A 71 -7.16 -5.66 18.86
CA GLN A 71 -7.08 -6.13 17.48
C GLN A 71 -6.82 -7.64 17.46
N ILE A 72 -7.52 -8.35 16.58
CA ILE A 72 -7.28 -9.75 16.23
C ILE A 72 -6.97 -9.81 14.73
N GLU A 73 -5.83 -10.38 14.40
CA GLU A 73 -5.43 -10.71 13.05
C GLU A 73 -5.48 -12.23 12.88
N ILE A 74 -6.11 -12.72 11.81
CA ILE A 74 -6.30 -14.15 11.54
C ILE A 74 -5.81 -14.44 10.13
N GLN A 75 -4.85 -15.34 10.00
CA GLN A 75 -4.19 -15.65 8.74
C GLN A 75 -4.04 -17.17 8.60
N ARG A 76 -4.22 -17.71 7.39
CA ARG A 76 -3.76 -19.07 7.10
C ARG A 76 -2.26 -19.06 6.89
N VAL A 77 -1.57 -20.09 7.36
CA VAL A 77 -0.14 -20.27 7.08
C VAL A 77 0.09 -20.23 5.57
N ASN A 78 1.08 -19.46 5.13
CA ASN A 78 1.41 -19.27 3.71
C ASN A 78 0.24 -18.72 2.87
N SER A 79 -0.58 -17.84 3.45
CA SER A 79 -1.58 -17.05 2.73
C SER A 79 -1.20 -15.58 2.74
N PRO A 80 -1.21 -14.88 1.60
CA PRO A 80 -0.99 -13.44 1.59
C PRO A 80 -2.20 -12.66 2.14
N TYR A 81 -3.34 -13.33 2.34
CA TYR A 81 -4.56 -12.75 2.89
C TYR A 81 -4.66 -12.95 4.40
N ARG A 82 -5.12 -11.90 5.07
CA ARG A 82 -5.36 -11.89 6.52
C ARG A 82 -6.63 -11.11 6.85
N ILE A 83 -7.44 -11.66 7.74
CA ILE A 83 -8.60 -10.96 8.29
C ILE A 83 -8.14 -10.17 9.50
N ILE A 84 -8.49 -8.89 9.54
CA ILE A 84 -8.21 -8.00 10.68
C ILE A 84 -9.54 -7.56 11.26
N LYS A 85 -9.69 -7.74 12.57
CA LYS A 85 -10.83 -7.26 13.34
C LYS A 85 -10.33 -6.42 14.51
N SER A 86 -10.94 -5.27 14.74
CA SER A 86 -10.74 -4.52 15.98
C SER A 86 -12.02 -4.51 16.80
N PHE A 87 -11.90 -4.52 18.11
CA PHE A 87 -13.01 -4.53 19.05
C PHE A 87 -12.81 -3.42 20.07
N TYR A 88 -13.88 -2.70 20.42
CA TYR A 88 -13.85 -1.76 21.53
C TYR A 88 -13.47 -2.48 22.82
N THR A 89 -12.42 -2.03 23.52
CA THR A 89 -12.01 -2.63 24.80
C THR A 89 -13.11 -2.50 25.86
N SER A 90 -13.88 -1.41 25.84
CA SER A 90 -14.93 -1.10 26.82
C SER A 90 -16.18 -1.98 26.69
N THR A 91 -16.63 -2.27 25.47
CA THR A 91 -17.88 -3.02 25.21
C THR A 91 -17.67 -4.40 24.61
N ARG A 92 -16.44 -4.69 24.18
CA ARG A 92 -16.04 -5.88 23.42
C ARG A 92 -16.76 -6.04 22.07
N ARG A 93 -17.55 -5.05 21.62
CA ARG A 93 -18.20 -5.09 20.30
C ARG A 93 -17.18 -4.87 19.20
N LEU A 94 -17.42 -5.49 18.05
CA LEU A 94 -16.65 -5.23 16.84
C LEU A 94 -16.69 -3.73 16.52
N HIS A 95 -15.53 -3.15 16.27
CA HIS A 95 -15.36 -1.78 15.81
C HIS A 95 -15.06 -1.78 14.32
N THR A 96 -14.07 -2.53 13.85
CA THR A 96 -13.77 -2.66 12.42
C THR A 96 -13.55 -4.09 12.01
N ARG A 97 -13.85 -4.37 10.74
CA ARG A 97 -13.50 -5.61 10.05
C ARG A 97 -12.99 -5.29 8.65
N CYS A 98 -11.84 -5.85 8.30
CA CYS A 98 -11.31 -5.79 6.95
C CYS A 98 -10.51 -7.04 6.61
N GLU A 99 -10.22 -7.21 5.33
CA GLU A 99 -9.22 -8.15 4.84
C GLU A 99 -8.03 -7.35 4.33
N ASP A 100 -6.82 -7.80 4.65
CA ASP A 100 -5.58 -7.30 4.09
C ASP A 100 -5.00 -8.33 3.12
N PHE A 101 -4.31 -7.82 2.11
CA PHE A 101 -3.45 -8.54 1.19
C PHE A 101 -2.02 -8.03 1.33
N TYR A 102 -1.06 -8.94 1.51
CA TYR A 102 0.38 -8.68 1.66
C TYR A 102 0.75 -7.71 2.79
N SER A 103 -0.07 -7.59 3.84
CA SER A 103 0.12 -6.69 4.99
C SER A 103 0.19 -5.20 4.64
N GLN A 104 -0.14 -4.82 3.41
CA GLN A 104 0.03 -3.45 2.91
C GLN A 104 -1.23 -2.88 2.27
N SER A 105 -2.24 -3.71 2.00
CA SER A 105 -3.39 -3.28 1.20
C SER A 105 -4.69 -3.90 1.68
N PHE A 106 -5.69 -3.07 2.00
CA PHE A 106 -7.02 -3.58 2.29
C PHE A 106 -7.73 -4.00 1.00
N VAL A 107 -8.42 -5.14 1.06
CA VAL A 107 -9.16 -5.74 -0.04
C VAL A 107 -10.59 -6.07 0.39
N GLY A 108 -11.49 -6.26 -0.57
CA GLY A 108 -12.90 -6.53 -0.30
C GLY A 108 -13.59 -5.42 0.49
N LEU A 109 -14.42 -5.80 1.46
CA LEU A 109 -15.18 -4.85 2.27
C LEU A 109 -14.40 -4.43 3.52
N PHE A 110 -14.27 -3.12 3.70
CA PHE A 110 -13.95 -2.50 4.99
C PHE A 110 -15.24 -2.09 5.67
N GLU A 111 -15.47 -2.57 6.90
CA GLU A 111 -16.65 -2.30 7.71
C GLU A 111 -16.23 -1.63 9.01
N GLU A 112 -16.98 -0.60 9.42
CA GLU A 112 -16.79 0.11 10.68
C GLU A 112 -18.14 0.30 11.39
N TYR A 113 -18.15 -0.04 12.68
CA TYR A 113 -19.30 -0.04 13.57
C TYR A 113 -19.04 0.93 14.73
N ASP A 114 -20.11 1.57 15.21
CA ASP A 114 -20.06 2.40 16.41
C ASP A 114 -20.01 1.56 17.70
N ILE A 115 -19.84 2.22 18.84
CA ILE A 115 -19.77 1.59 20.16
C ILE A 115 -21.05 0.84 20.57
N HIS A 116 -22.18 1.13 19.90
CA HIS A 116 -23.46 0.46 20.10
C HIS A 116 -23.65 -0.74 19.16
N GLY A 117 -22.72 -0.96 18.24
CA GLY A 117 -22.71 -2.06 17.29
C GLY A 117 -23.48 -1.78 16.00
N LYS A 118 -23.79 -0.52 15.70
CA LYS A 118 -24.43 -0.14 14.43
C LYS A 118 -23.35 0.07 13.38
N LEU A 119 -23.52 -0.53 12.19
CA LEU A 119 -22.66 -0.27 11.04
C LEU A 119 -22.78 1.22 10.64
N VAL A 120 -21.67 1.96 10.71
CA VAL A 120 -21.60 3.38 10.37
C VAL A 120 -20.89 3.65 9.06
N LYS A 121 -20.08 2.71 8.58
CA LYS A 121 -19.34 2.86 7.32
C LYS A 121 -19.02 1.50 6.71
N GLN A 122 -19.19 1.43 5.40
CA GLN A 122 -18.83 0.28 4.59
C GLN A 122 -18.20 0.78 3.29
N ILE A 123 -16.98 0.34 3.00
CA ILE A 123 -16.24 0.73 1.80
C ILE A 123 -15.81 -0.54 1.07
N ASP A 124 -16.19 -0.64 -0.20
CA ASP A 124 -15.60 -1.59 -1.13
C ASP A 124 -14.21 -1.08 -1.54
N LYS A 125 -13.17 -1.74 -1.04
CA LYS A 125 -11.78 -1.41 -1.30
C LYS A 125 -11.33 -1.84 -2.67
N ASP A 126 -12.01 -2.78 -3.32
CA ASP A 126 -11.66 -3.26 -4.65
C ASP A 126 -12.26 -2.39 -5.76
N LYS A 127 -13.26 -1.56 -5.43
CA LYS A 127 -13.92 -0.64 -6.37
C LYS A 127 -12.97 0.20 -7.25
N PRO A 128 -11.84 0.75 -6.76
CA PRO A 128 -10.90 1.48 -7.61
C PRO A 128 -10.12 0.60 -8.60
N TYR A 129 -10.10 -0.72 -8.42
CA TYR A 129 -9.19 -1.66 -9.12
C TYR A 129 -9.99 -2.60 -10.05
N PRO A 130 -10.49 -2.12 -11.21
CA PRO A 130 -11.26 -2.98 -12.12
C PRO A 130 -10.42 -4.05 -12.81
N PHE A 131 -9.10 -3.84 -12.98
CA PHE A 131 -8.16 -4.93 -13.20
C PHE A 131 -7.87 -5.55 -11.84
N SER A 132 -8.42 -6.74 -11.59
CA SER A 132 -8.50 -7.33 -10.26
C SER A 132 -7.19 -7.99 -9.80
N ILE A 133 -7.14 -8.42 -8.54
CA ILE A 133 -6.03 -9.24 -8.03
C ILE A 133 -5.95 -10.59 -8.79
N ASP A 134 -7.08 -11.15 -9.20
CA ASP A 134 -7.09 -12.40 -9.98
C ASP A 134 -6.53 -12.17 -11.40
N ASP A 135 -6.84 -11.03 -12.02
CA ASP A 135 -6.26 -10.65 -13.31
C ASP A 135 -4.74 -10.41 -13.18
N LEU A 136 -4.32 -9.75 -12.10
CA LEU A 136 -2.91 -9.55 -11.77
C LEU A 136 -2.20 -10.90 -11.58
N ARG A 137 -2.77 -11.80 -10.78
CA ARG A 137 -2.24 -13.14 -10.55
C ARG A 137 -2.06 -13.89 -11.87
N LYS A 138 -3.08 -13.86 -12.73
CA LYS A 138 -3.03 -14.51 -14.04
C LYS A 138 -1.89 -13.93 -14.89
N LYS A 139 -1.81 -12.60 -15.00
CA LYS A 139 -0.77 -11.92 -15.77
C LYS A 139 0.64 -12.29 -15.31
N ILE A 140 0.90 -12.21 -14.01
CA ILE A 140 2.23 -12.49 -13.45
C ILE A 140 2.61 -13.97 -13.61
N ARG A 141 1.63 -14.87 -13.47
CA ARG A 141 1.84 -16.29 -13.70
C ARG A 141 2.17 -16.60 -15.16
N GLU A 142 1.48 -15.95 -16.10
CA GLU A 142 1.71 -16.14 -17.53
C GLU A 142 3.05 -15.54 -18.00
N GLU A 143 3.47 -14.40 -17.45
CA GLU A 143 4.67 -13.69 -17.91
C GLU A 143 5.96 -14.10 -17.18
N TYR A 144 5.86 -14.55 -15.92
CA TYR A 144 7.02 -14.79 -15.05
C TYR A 144 7.02 -16.17 -14.37
N ASP A 145 5.98 -16.99 -14.57
CA ASP A 145 5.84 -18.30 -13.91
C ASP A 145 5.90 -18.19 -12.37
N VAL A 146 5.34 -17.09 -11.84
CA VAL A 146 5.19 -16.79 -10.41
C VAL A 146 3.69 -16.67 -10.09
N ASP A 147 3.24 -17.39 -9.07
CA ASP A 147 1.86 -17.29 -8.58
C ASP A 147 1.82 -16.49 -7.27
N ILE A 148 1.39 -15.23 -7.37
CA ILE A 148 1.37 -14.26 -6.27
C ILE A 148 0.48 -14.66 -5.08
N ILE A 149 -0.27 -15.76 -5.16
CA ILE A 149 -1.04 -16.29 -4.03
C ILE A 149 -0.40 -17.59 -3.52
N SER A 150 -0.15 -18.58 -4.39
CA SER A 150 0.31 -19.89 -3.93
C SER A 150 1.79 -19.96 -3.56
N ASP A 151 2.59 -19.05 -4.11
CA ASP A 151 4.04 -19.01 -3.89
C ASP A 151 4.41 -18.15 -2.68
N PHE A 152 3.43 -17.47 -2.08
CA PHE A 152 3.62 -16.76 -0.82
C PHE A 152 4.05 -17.73 0.30
N ARG A 153 5.05 -17.31 1.07
CA ARG A 153 5.56 -18.07 2.22
C ARG A 153 5.81 -17.13 3.39
N ASP A 154 5.40 -17.55 4.58
CA ASP A 154 5.55 -16.75 5.79
C ASP A 154 7.02 -16.64 6.24
N ASP A 155 7.86 -17.60 5.88
CA ASP A 155 9.29 -17.64 6.22
C ASP A 155 10.16 -16.80 5.29
N ASP A 156 9.63 -16.38 4.15
CA ASP A 156 10.28 -15.48 3.20
C ASP A 156 9.27 -14.52 2.57
N PRO A 157 8.71 -13.59 3.37
CA PRO A 157 7.70 -12.66 2.88
C PRO A 157 8.27 -11.59 1.95
N THR A 158 9.60 -11.52 1.79
CA THR A 158 10.27 -10.58 0.88
C THR A 158 10.31 -11.07 -0.57
N LYS A 159 10.09 -12.36 -0.81
CA LYS A 159 10.09 -12.93 -2.17
C LYS A 159 9.00 -12.39 -3.08
N ILE A 160 7.87 -11.98 -2.49
CA ILE A 160 6.78 -11.34 -3.21
C ILE A 160 6.26 -10.23 -2.30
N ILE A 161 6.23 -9.01 -2.79
CA ILE A 161 5.67 -7.86 -2.10
C ILE A 161 4.71 -7.21 -3.07
N ILE A 162 3.48 -6.97 -2.62
CA ILE A 162 2.47 -6.30 -3.44
C ILE A 162 1.79 -5.24 -2.59
N SER A 163 1.74 -4.03 -3.13
CA SER A 163 0.98 -2.92 -2.59
C SER A 163 0.00 -2.40 -3.64
N ARG A 164 -1.08 -1.83 -3.14
CA ARG A 164 -2.13 -1.14 -3.88
C ARG A 164 -2.25 0.27 -3.36
N TRP A 165 -2.38 1.22 -4.27
CA TRP A 165 -2.59 2.61 -3.90
C TRP A 165 -3.50 3.28 -4.91
N GLU A 166 -4.36 4.18 -4.43
CA GLU A 166 -5.44 4.82 -5.22
C GLU A 166 -4.92 5.99 -6.10
N GLY A 167 -3.61 6.07 -6.31
CA GLY A 167 -2.95 7.10 -7.09
C GLY A 167 -2.44 8.28 -6.26
N TYR A 168 -1.68 9.15 -6.92
CA TYR A 168 -1.15 10.38 -6.31
C TYR A 168 -2.24 11.45 -6.21
N THR A 169 -2.04 12.41 -5.30
CA THR A 169 -2.90 13.60 -5.15
C THR A 169 -2.75 14.60 -6.30
N GLU A 170 -1.68 14.48 -7.07
CA GLU A 170 -1.32 15.31 -8.22
C GLU A 170 -0.56 14.50 -9.28
N ASP A 171 -0.48 15.04 -10.49
CA ASP A 171 0.34 14.44 -11.55
C ASP A 171 1.82 14.62 -11.20
N THR A 172 2.59 13.57 -11.40
CA THR A 172 4.05 13.60 -11.25
C THR A 172 4.70 13.27 -12.60
N TYR A 173 6.04 13.16 -12.63
CA TYR A 173 6.74 12.82 -13.87
C TYR A 173 6.38 11.43 -14.41
N PHE A 174 6.15 10.46 -13.52
CA PHE A 174 5.87 9.06 -13.88
C PHE A 174 4.41 8.64 -13.66
N TYR A 175 3.65 9.40 -12.87
CA TYR A 175 2.34 8.98 -12.40
C TYR A 175 1.26 10.03 -12.61
N LYS A 176 0.04 9.55 -12.84
CA LYS A 176 -1.14 10.38 -12.99
C LYS A 176 -1.93 10.45 -11.70
N LYS A 177 -2.49 11.63 -11.43
CA LYS A 177 -3.38 11.90 -10.31
C LYS A 177 -4.56 10.93 -10.32
N GLY A 178 -4.83 10.32 -9.17
CA GLY A 178 -5.99 9.45 -8.95
C GLY A 178 -6.05 8.21 -9.83
N VAL A 179 -4.91 7.78 -10.39
CA VAL A 179 -4.85 6.50 -11.09
C VAL A 179 -4.46 5.40 -10.10
N PRO A 180 -5.33 4.41 -9.86
CA PRO A 180 -5.04 3.31 -8.97
C PRO A 180 -4.00 2.38 -9.60
N MET A 181 -3.12 1.85 -8.76
CA MET A 181 -1.91 1.17 -9.19
C MET A 181 -1.65 -0.07 -8.32
N TYR A 182 -1.08 -1.08 -8.94
CA TYR A 182 -0.32 -2.12 -8.25
C TYR A 182 1.16 -1.77 -8.31
N GLN A 183 1.83 -1.85 -7.18
CA GLN A 183 3.29 -1.86 -7.12
C GLN A 183 3.71 -3.20 -6.55
N MET A 184 4.65 -3.86 -7.22
CA MET A 184 5.08 -5.17 -6.79
C MET A 184 6.56 -5.41 -7.02
N GLN A 185 7.13 -6.21 -6.13
CA GLN A 185 8.45 -6.78 -6.25
C GLN A 185 8.31 -8.30 -6.11
N PHE A 186 9.00 -9.05 -6.95
CA PHE A 186 9.09 -10.50 -6.76
C PHE A 186 10.39 -11.08 -7.31
N LEU A 187 10.78 -12.22 -6.74
CA LEU A 187 11.91 -13.01 -7.21
C LEU A 187 11.42 -14.02 -8.24
N THR A 188 12.02 -14.01 -9.43
CA THR A 188 11.76 -15.03 -10.47
C THR A 188 12.47 -16.34 -10.15
N LYS A 189 12.10 -17.42 -10.86
CA LYS A 189 12.72 -18.75 -10.65
C LYS A 189 14.23 -18.76 -10.91
N ASP A 190 14.68 -17.94 -11.85
CA ASP A 190 16.08 -17.70 -12.21
C ASP A 190 16.79 -16.65 -11.32
N GLN A 191 16.19 -16.28 -10.17
CA GLN A 191 16.78 -15.43 -9.14
C GLN A 191 16.97 -13.96 -9.52
N HIS A 192 16.17 -13.44 -10.44
CA HIS A 192 16.12 -12.01 -10.74
C HIS A 192 15.04 -11.31 -9.91
N ILE A 193 15.36 -10.12 -9.40
CA ILE A 193 14.40 -9.27 -8.71
C ILE A 193 13.69 -8.43 -9.76
N VAL A 194 12.38 -8.64 -9.90
CA VAL A 194 11.54 -7.87 -10.82
C VAL A 194 10.69 -6.91 -10.01
N ASN A 195 10.77 -5.63 -10.34
CA ASN A 195 9.85 -4.61 -9.85
C ASN A 195 8.90 -4.20 -10.96
N LEU A 196 7.60 -4.14 -10.68
CA LEU A 196 6.58 -3.69 -11.62
C LEU A 196 5.68 -2.65 -10.98
N GLU A 197 5.28 -1.68 -11.79
CA GLU A 197 4.15 -0.82 -11.51
C GLU A 197 3.12 -0.97 -12.62
N ILE A 198 1.88 -1.25 -12.23
CA ILE A 198 0.81 -1.64 -13.17
C ILE A 198 -0.43 -0.77 -12.93
N ASP A 199 -0.95 -0.17 -14.00
CA ASP A 199 -2.22 0.57 -13.98
C ASP A 199 -3.36 -0.38 -13.65
N ALA A 200 -3.94 -0.25 -12.46
CA ALA A 200 -5.00 -1.13 -11.98
C ALA A 200 -6.35 -0.93 -12.69
N ARG A 201 -6.43 -0.01 -13.66
CA ARG A 201 -7.62 0.15 -14.50
C ARG A 201 -7.64 -0.84 -15.67
N ASN A 202 -6.47 -1.28 -16.13
CA ASN A 202 -6.34 -2.02 -17.39
C ASN A 202 -5.20 -3.07 -17.43
N GLY A 203 -4.35 -3.15 -16.41
CA GLY A 203 -3.25 -4.10 -16.35
C GLY A 203 -2.01 -3.70 -17.16
N ALA A 204 -1.94 -2.48 -17.67
CA ALA A 204 -0.78 -1.99 -18.41
C ALA A 204 0.41 -1.76 -17.47
N ILE A 205 1.59 -2.24 -17.86
CA ILE A 205 2.83 -1.96 -17.16
C ILE A 205 3.20 -0.50 -17.41
N VAL A 206 3.29 0.28 -16.32
CA VAL A 206 3.71 1.68 -16.31
C VAL A 206 5.22 1.77 -16.19
N SER A 207 5.81 0.96 -15.32
CA SER A 207 7.26 0.85 -15.16
C SER A 207 7.68 -0.57 -14.81
N LYS A 208 8.92 -0.92 -15.17
CA LYS A 208 9.54 -2.21 -14.88
C LYS A 208 11.01 -2.00 -14.56
N SER A 209 11.54 -2.74 -13.59
CA SER A 209 12.98 -2.97 -13.48
C SER A 209 13.28 -4.44 -13.24
N VAL A 210 14.47 -4.87 -13.65
CA VAL A 210 15.02 -6.21 -13.39
C VAL A 210 16.42 -6.01 -12.84
N ASP A 211 16.69 -6.49 -11.63
CA ASP A 211 17.97 -6.29 -10.93
C ASP A 211 18.45 -4.83 -10.95
N ASP A 212 17.53 -3.92 -10.63
CA ASP A 212 17.71 -2.46 -10.62
C ASP A 212 17.95 -1.80 -12.00
N GLU A 213 17.92 -2.57 -13.09
CA GLU A 213 17.93 -2.03 -14.46
C GLU A 213 16.52 -1.64 -14.92
N TRP A 214 16.29 -0.34 -15.10
CA TRP A 214 14.99 0.20 -15.52
C TRP A 214 14.68 -0.05 -17.00
N ILE A 215 13.52 -0.65 -17.26
CA ILE A 215 12.97 -0.90 -18.57
C ILE A 215 11.68 -0.09 -18.70
N PHE A 216 11.73 1.01 -19.47
CA PHE A 216 10.57 1.85 -19.69
C PHE A 216 9.72 1.32 -20.85
N PRO A 217 8.50 0.82 -20.60
CA PRO A 217 7.64 0.33 -21.67
C PRO A 217 7.21 1.48 -22.61
N PRO A 218 6.84 1.18 -23.87
CA PRO A 218 6.42 2.18 -24.85
C PRO A 218 5.23 3.05 -24.38
N ASN A 219 4.41 2.51 -23.48
CA ASN A 219 3.21 3.15 -22.95
C ASN A 219 3.42 3.86 -21.60
N ALA A 220 4.66 3.97 -21.12
CA ALA A 220 4.98 4.67 -19.88
C ALA A 220 4.47 6.12 -19.97
N TRP A 221 3.76 6.57 -18.93
CA TRP A 221 3.29 7.96 -18.85
C TRP A 221 4.48 8.88 -18.62
N ARG A 222 5.15 9.27 -19.69
CA ARG A 222 6.11 10.36 -19.63
C ARG A 222 5.33 11.65 -19.86
N LYS A 223 5.50 12.61 -18.96
CA LYS A 223 5.19 13.99 -19.31
C LYS A 223 6.10 14.34 -20.49
N ASP A 224 5.54 14.78 -21.61
CA ASP A 224 6.31 15.23 -22.77
C ASP A 224 7.26 16.35 -22.32
N THR A 225 8.48 15.99 -21.97
CA THR A 225 9.61 16.90 -21.97
C THR A 225 10.10 16.88 -23.40
N THR A 226 9.79 17.93 -24.14
CA THR A 226 10.52 18.29 -25.36
C THR A 226 12.01 18.14 -25.09
N SER A 227 12.61 17.07 -25.62
CA SER A 227 14.01 16.94 -26.00
C SER A 227 15.05 17.74 -25.19
N GLU A 228 15.16 17.49 -23.90
CA GLU A 228 16.42 17.71 -23.18
C GLU A 228 16.71 16.44 -22.37
N GLU A 229 17.83 15.81 -22.69
CA GLU A 229 18.36 14.64 -22.00
C GLU A 229 18.40 14.91 -20.50
N ILE A 230 17.59 14.19 -19.73
CA ILE A 230 17.84 14.04 -18.30
C ILE A 230 19.05 13.12 -18.19
N ILE A 231 20.25 13.71 -18.24
CA ILE A 231 21.46 13.06 -17.78
C ILE A 231 21.30 12.93 -16.26
N LEU A 232 20.86 11.75 -15.80
CA LEU A 232 21.01 11.39 -14.40
C LEU A 232 22.50 11.47 -14.07
N PRO A 233 22.92 12.20 -13.02
CA PRO A 233 24.34 12.32 -12.71
C PRO A 233 24.88 10.96 -12.27
N LEU A 234 25.59 10.30 -13.18
CA LEU A 234 26.54 9.26 -12.83
C LEU A 234 27.59 9.91 -11.93
N SER A 235 27.66 9.48 -10.68
CA SER A 235 28.71 9.89 -9.75
C SER A 235 30.07 9.52 -10.35
N ASN A 236 30.86 10.50 -10.74
CA ASN A 236 32.28 10.32 -10.92
C ASN A 236 33.04 11.49 -10.31
N ASP A 237 33.74 11.15 -9.25
CA ASP A 237 34.74 11.89 -8.53
C ASP A 237 35.92 12.22 -9.49
N LYS A 238 36.29 13.52 -9.60
CA LYS A 238 37.68 14.04 -9.74
C LYS A 238 37.72 15.53 -10.13
N ASN A 239 38.41 16.28 -9.28
CA ASN A 239 39.08 17.58 -9.47
C ASN A 239 39.23 18.11 -10.91
N ASP A 240 38.85 19.38 -11.15
CA ASP A 240 39.81 20.44 -11.47
C ASP A 240 39.18 21.86 -11.47
N GLN A 241 40.01 22.86 -11.14
CA GLN A 241 39.67 24.28 -11.06
C GLN A 241 39.71 24.98 -12.44
N GLY A 242 38.83 25.96 -12.67
CA GLY A 242 38.93 26.91 -13.79
C GLY A 242 37.79 27.94 -13.85
N THR A 243 38.13 29.21 -14.05
CA THR A 243 37.42 30.43 -13.64
C THR A 243 36.71 31.16 -14.82
N ILE A 244 35.40 31.46 -14.66
CA ILE A 244 34.56 32.66 -15.00
C ILE A 244 34.50 33.23 -16.45
N LEU A 245 33.28 33.37 -17.04
CA LEU A 245 32.56 34.66 -17.30
C LEU A 245 31.22 34.55 -18.07
N SER A 246 30.15 34.99 -17.39
CA SER A 246 28.93 35.74 -17.80
C SER A 246 28.19 35.38 -19.11
N SER A 247 26.85 35.23 -19.12
CA SER A 247 25.92 36.33 -18.85
C SER A 247 24.45 35.92 -18.62
N ALA A 248 23.78 36.78 -17.83
CA ALA A 248 22.37 37.16 -17.85
C ALA A 248 21.31 36.22 -17.23
N ALA A 249 20.63 36.80 -16.26
CA ALA A 249 19.65 36.23 -15.36
C ALA A 249 18.25 36.09 -15.98
N SER A 250 17.49 35.09 -15.50
CA SER A 250 16.09 35.33 -15.12
C SER A 250 15.71 34.38 -13.97
N ALA A 251 14.96 34.91 -13.01
CA ALA A 251 14.70 34.33 -11.70
C ALA A 251 13.60 33.25 -11.72
N SER A 252 13.77 32.18 -10.93
CA SER A 252 12.67 31.49 -10.24
C SER A 252 13.14 30.59 -9.08
N GLU A 253 12.71 30.99 -7.88
CA GLU A 253 12.44 30.28 -6.61
C GLU A 253 13.48 29.37 -5.89
N PRO A 254 13.70 29.56 -4.57
CA PRO A 254 14.62 28.78 -3.74
C PRO A 254 14.05 27.43 -3.22
N SER A 255 12.91 26.96 -3.72
CA SER A 255 12.21 25.77 -3.19
C SER A 255 12.88 24.44 -3.53
N ASN A 256 13.55 24.35 -4.68
CA ASN A 256 14.17 23.11 -5.15
C ASN A 256 15.50 22.77 -4.42
N LEU A 257 16.22 23.77 -3.92
CA LEU A 257 17.46 23.55 -3.19
C LEU A 257 17.17 23.00 -1.78
N LEU A 258 16.11 23.48 -1.13
CA LEU A 258 15.71 22.98 0.19
C LEU A 258 15.21 21.53 0.11
N LEU A 259 14.44 21.20 -0.93
CA LEU A 259 13.94 19.84 -1.15
C LEU A 259 15.08 18.86 -1.49
N ALA A 260 16.04 19.28 -2.32
CA ALA A 260 17.23 18.48 -2.63
C ALA A 260 18.09 18.24 -1.38
N ILE A 261 18.28 19.25 -0.53
CA ILE A 261 19.02 19.10 0.74
C ILE A 261 18.28 18.16 1.70
N VAL A 262 16.94 18.23 1.78
CA VAL A 262 16.14 17.33 2.63
C VAL A 262 16.23 15.88 2.15
N VAL A 263 16.19 15.64 0.84
CA VAL A 263 16.32 14.28 0.27
C VAL A 263 17.72 13.71 0.53
N VAL A 264 18.78 14.50 0.33
CA VAL A 264 20.16 14.06 0.60
C VAL A 264 20.38 13.75 2.09
N VAL A 265 19.87 14.59 2.99
CA VAL A 265 19.95 14.34 4.44
C VAL A 265 19.16 13.09 4.83
N PHE A 266 17.97 12.88 4.25
CA PHE A 266 17.16 11.69 4.54
C PHE A 266 17.85 10.39 4.09
N VAL A 267 18.47 10.39 2.90
CA VAL A 267 19.22 9.22 2.39
C VAL A 267 20.44 8.92 3.27
N ILE A 268 21.18 9.94 3.72
CA ILE A 268 22.33 9.75 4.63
C ILE A 268 21.88 9.20 5.99
N VAL A 269 20.78 9.69 6.55
CA VAL A 269 20.25 9.20 7.83
C VAL A 269 19.78 7.74 7.71
N VAL A 270 19.04 7.40 6.65
CA VAL A 270 18.52 6.04 6.44
C VAL A 270 19.67 5.04 6.22
N THR A 271 20.65 5.39 5.38
CA THR A 271 21.82 4.52 5.14
C THR A 271 22.66 4.33 6.40
N THR A 272 22.83 5.37 7.22
CA THR A 272 23.56 5.27 8.49
C THR A 272 22.82 4.39 9.51
N ILE A 273 21.49 4.48 9.58
CA ILE A 273 20.66 3.63 10.46
C ILE A 273 20.74 2.17 10.02
N ILE A 274 20.64 1.89 8.72
CA ILE A 274 20.76 0.52 8.17
C ILE A 274 22.16 -0.04 8.46
N TYR A 275 23.22 0.75 8.21
CA TYR A 275 24.59 0.34 8.48
C TYR A 275 24.84 0.03 9.96
N LEU A 276 24.30 0.85 10.88
CA LEU A 276 24.40 0.61 12.32
C LEU A 276 23.58 -0.60 12.77
N SER A 277 22.43 -0.87 12.15
CA SER A 277 21.62 -2.06 12.46
C SER A 277 22.34 -3.34 12.05
N VAL A 278 22.88 -3.40 10.82
CA VAL A 278 23.63 -4.55 10.31
C VAL A 278 24.90 -4.80 11.12
N LYS A 279 25.61 -3.73 11.53
CA LYS A 279 26.82 -3.86 12.36
C LYS A 279 26.53 -4.34 13.78
N LYS A 280 25.34 -4.06 14.32
CA LYS A 280 24.92 -4.52 15.65
C LYS A 280 24.60 -6.02 15.66
N ASP A 281 24.04 -6.54 14.58
CA ASP A 281 23.76 -7.97 14.42
C ASP A 281 25.05 -8.79 14.19
N LEU A 282 26.05 -8.22 13.52
CA LEU A 282 27.37 -8.83 13.35
C LEU A 282 28.24 -8.81 14.63
N ALA A 283 27.92 -7.97 15.62
CA ALA A 283 28.63 -7.89 16.90
C ALA A 283 27.99 -8.77 17.99
N LEU A 284 26.87 -9.44 17.69
CA LEU A 284 26.12 -10.32 18.59
C LEU A 284 26.21 -11.81 18.20
N GLN A 285 27.06 -12.15 17.22
CA GLN A 285 27.52 -13.50 16.88
C GLN A 285 28.93 -13.73 17.41
#